data_AF-A0A961QA18-F1
#
_entry.id   AF-A0A961QA18-F1
#
_cell.length_a   1.000
_cell.length_b   1.000
_cell.length_c   1.000
_cell.angle_alpha   90.00
_cell.angle_beta   90.00
_cell.angle_gamma   90.00
#
_symmetry.space_group_name_H-M   'P 1'
#
loop_
_entity.id
_entity.type
_entity.pdbx_description
1 polymer ?
#
loop_
_entity_poly.entity_id
_entity_poly.type
_entity_poly.pdbx_seq_one_letter_code
_entity_poly.pdbx_strand_id
1 'polypeptide(L)'
;MAAPSLFALSLILGAAVMHALWNAMIKGAGDRVLAMGLINIGHAVPGAVMVLAFLPPADEAWPFIIASTVIHYFYYGFLLLAYRHGDLSQVYPIARGVAPVLVALGGQWFAGEYLPLQAWLGILLVSAAIGFLMFAQRRQPANRITVLAALATGVIIASYSIVDGLGVRASQNPF
;
A
#
# COMPACT_ATOMS: atom_id res chain seq x y z
N MET A 1 -19.83 14.94 -3.92
CA MET A 1 -18.41 14.72 -4.31
C MET A 1 -18.30 15.13 -5.77
N ALA A 2 -17.39 16.05 -6.12
CA ALA A 2 -17.09 16.32 -7.52
C ALA A 2 -16.51 15.05 -8.15
N ALA A 3 -16.83 14.78 -9.42
CA ALA A 3 -16.23 13.67 -10.14
C ALA A 3 -14.70 13.87 -10.20
N PRO A 4 -13.88 12.82 -10.02
CA PRO A 4 -12.44 12.95 -10.19
C PRO A 4 -12.15 13.47 -11.59
N SER A 5 -11.19 14.38 -11.72
CA SER A 5 -10.76 14.87 -13.02
C SER A 5 -10.26 13.70 -13.87
N LEU A 6 -10.38 13.80 -15.19
CA LEU A 6 -9.84 12.78 -16.11
C LEU A 6 -8.35 12.51 -15.84
N PHE A 7 -7.62 13.55 -15.43
CA PHE A 7 -6.24 13.46 -15.02
C PHE A 7 -6.05 12.63 -13.72
N ALA A 8 -6.84 12.87 -12.68
CA ALA A 8 -6.78 12.05 -11.47
C ALA A 8 -7.12 10.59 -11.77
N LEU A 9 -8.12 10.35 -12.63
CA LEU A 9 -8.50 9.00 -13.04
C LEU A 9 -7.37 8.29 -13.82
N SER A 10 -6.68 8.98 -14.73
CA SER A 10 -5.55 8.40 -15.47
C SER A 10 -4.38 8.04 -14.56
N LEU A 11 -4.09 8.87 -13.55
CA LEU A 11 -3.08 8.56 -12.53
C LEU A 11 -3.46 7.32 -11.71
N ILE A 12 -4.72 7.22 -11.25
CA ILE A 12 -5.20 6.06 -10.48
C ILE A 12 -5.11 4.78 -11.31
N LEU A 13 -5.55 4.81 -12.57
CA LEU A 13 -5.49 3.65 -13.45
C LEU A 13 -4.05 3.28 -13.82
N GLY A 14 -3.19 4.26 -14.09
CA GLY A 14 -1.76 4.05 -14.32
C GLY A 14 -1.09 3.40 -13.12
N ALA A 15 -1.37 3.90 -11.91
CA ALA A 15 -0.90 3.31 -10.66
C ALA A 15 -1.40 1.86 -10.49
N ALA A 16 -2.67 1.58 -10.81
CA ALA A 16 -3.22 0.22 -10.75
C ALA A 16 -2.53 -0.75 -11.72
N VAL A 17 -2.26 -0.31 -12.96
CA VAL A 17 -1.52 -1.09 -13.96
C VAL A 17 -0.10 -1.36 -13.48
N MET A 18 0.64 -0.32 -13.08
CA MET A 18 1.99 -0.48 -12.51
C MET A 18 1.97 -1.43 -11.31
N HIS A 19 0.96 -1.32 -10.45
CA HIS A 19 0.76 -2.19 -9.30
C HIS A 19 0.65 -3.67 -9.70
N ALA A 20 -0.20 -3.97 -10.69
CA ALA A 20 -0.38 -5.33 -11.18
C ALA A 20 0.90 -5.88 -11.82
N LEU A 21 1.62 -5.06 -12.58
CA LEU A 21 2.88 -5.41 -13.24
C LEU A 21 3.97 -5.82 -12.24
N TRP A 22 4.26 -5.01 -11.22
CA TRP A 22 5.33 -5.37 -10.29
C TRP A 22 5.00 -6.59 -9.44
N ASN A 23 3.73 -6.78 -9.04
CA ASN A 23 3.28 -8.00 -8.36
C ASN A 23 3.43 -9.24 -9.26
N ALA A 24 3.12 -9.12 -10.56
CA ALA A 24 3.30 -10.21 -11.51
C ALA A 24 4.79 -10.58 -11.66
N MET A 25 5.68 -9.58 -11.73
CA MET A 25 7.14 -9.80 -11.78
C MET A 25 7.64 -10.54 -10.54
N ILE A 26 7.24 -10.13 -9.33
CA ILE A 26 7.64 -10.82 -8.09
C ILE A 26 7.10 -12.25 -8.04
N LYS A 27 5.85 -12.46 -8.49
CA LYS A 27 5.25 -13.80 -8.51
C LYS A 27 6.01 -14.75 -9.43
N GLY A 28 6.49 -14.25 -10.57
CA GLY A 28 7.27 -15.01 -11.55
C GLY A 28 8.77 -15.12 -11.26
N ALA A 29 9.28 -14.37 -10.28
CA ALA A 29 10.70 -14.35 -9.95
C ALA A 29 11.13 -15.63 -9.22
N GLY A 30 12.29 -16.17 -9.60
CA GLY A 30 12.95 -17.28 -8.88
C GLY A 30 13.40 -16.84 -7.49
N ASP A 31 14.17 -15.76 -7.41
CA ASP A 31 14.53 -15.11 -6.15
C ASP A 31 13.68 -13.85 -5.92
N ARG A 32 12.71 -13.96 -5.01
CA ARG A 32 11.78 -12.88 -4.67
C ARG A 32 12.45 -11.73 -3.92
N VAL A 33 13.50 -12.01 -3.13
CA VAL A 33 14.22 -10.98 -2.38
C VAL A 33 15.00 -10.11 -3.35
N LEU A 34 15.73 -10.75 -4.27
CA LEU A 34 16.45 -10.05 -5.33
C LEU A 34 15.50 -9.25 -6.23
N ALA A 35 14.38 -9.84 -6.64
CA ALA A 35 13.39 -9.14 -7.46
C ALA A 35 12.79 -7.91 -6.75
N MET A 36 12.45 -8.02 -5.47
CA MET A 36 12.02 -6.87 -4.66
C MET A 36 13.11 -5.80 -4.57
N GLY A 37 14.36 -6.20 -4.32
CA GLY A 37 15.49 -5.29 -4.25
C GLY A 37 15.68 -4.50 -5.56
N LEU A 38 15.62 -5.19 -6.71
CA LEU A 38 15.73 -4.57 -8.03
C LEU A 38 14.58 -3.60 -8.32
N ILE A 39 13.35 -3.98 -7.99
CA ILE A 39 12.18 -3.09 -8.12
C ILE A 39 12.38 -1.84 -7.25
N ASN A 40 12.85 -2.00 -6.01
CA ASN A 40 13.09 -0.88 -5.11
C ASN A 40 14.21 0.06 -5.60
N ILE A 41 15.29 -0.50 -6.16
CA ILE A 41 16.34 0.30 -6.81
C ILE A 41 15.76 1.04 -8.02
N GLY A 42 14.84 0.43 -8.75
CA GLY A 42 14.11 1.07 -9.85
C GLY A 42 13.39 2.36 -9.43
N HIS A 43 12.90 2.46 -8.18
CA HIS A 43 12.29 3.69 -7.66
C HIS A 43 13.29 4.83 -7.45
N ALA A 44 14.60 4.57 -7.41
CA ALA A 44 15.60 5.61 -7.26
C ALA A 44 15.67 6.54 -8.48
N VAL A 45 15.36 6.04 -9.69
CA VAL A 45 15.33 6.84 -10.91
C VAL A 45 14.24 7.92 -10.88
N PRO A 46 12.94 7.59 -10.71
CA PRO A 46 11.91 8.61 -10.58
C PRO A 46 12.13 9.49 -9.34
N GLY A 47 12.64 8.94 -8.23
CA GLY A 47 13.01 9.74 -7.06
C GLY A 47 14.08 10.80 -7.36
N ALA A 48 15.14 10.43 -8.07
CA ALA A 48 16.18 11.36 -8.49
C ALA A 48 15.63 12.43 -9.46
N VAL A 49 14.78 12.03 -10.41
CA VAL A 49 14.09 12.98 -11.29
C VAL A 49 13.26 13.97 -10.48
N MET A 50 12.51 13.50 -9.46
CA MET A 50 11.72 14.39 -8.60
C MET A 50 12.59 15.39 -7.84
N VAL A 51 13.71 14.94 -7.26
CA VAL A 51 14.65 15.80 -6.52
C VAL A 51 15.30 16.85 -7.43
N LEU A 52 15.57 16.51 -8.70
CA LEU A 52 16.20 17.42 -9.65
C LEU A 52 15.20 18.37 -10.33
N ALA A 53 13.95 17.95 -10.52
CA ALA A 53 12.94 18.70 -11.27
C ALA A 53 12.08 19.61 -10.38
N PHE A 54 11.99 19.35 -9.08
CA PHE A 54 11.10 20.08 -8.17
C PHE A 54 11.87 20.69 -6.99
N LEU A 55 11.27 21.72 -6.39
CA LEU A 55 11.76 22.31 -5.15
C LEU A 55 11.68 21.30 -4.00
N PRO A 56 12.56 21.41 -2.99
CA PRO A 56 12.45 20.62 -1.77
C PRO A 56 11.05 20.74 -1.14
N PRO A 57 10.57 19.67 -0.48
CA PRO A 57 9.30 19.72 0.23
C PRO A 57 9.35 20.74 1.37
N ALA A 58 8.18 21.26 1.75
CA ALA A 58 8.05 22.15 2.89
C ALA A 58 8.58 21.50 4.18
N ASP A 59 9.06 22.32 5.11
CA ASP A 59 9.70 21.85 6.35
C ASP A 59 8.78 20.93 7.17
N GLU A 60 7.48 21.19 7.13
CA GLU A 60 6.42 20.44 7.80
C GLU A 60 6.24 19.01 7.25
N ALA A 61 6.69 18.74 6.02
CA ALA A 61 6.54 17.43 5.39
C ALA A 61 7.64 16.44 5.79
N TRP A 62 8.82 16.92 6.23
CA TRP A 62 9.97 16.06 6.55
C TRP A 62 9.69 15.03 7.65
N PRO A 63 9.01 15.36 8.77
CA PRO A 63 8.65 14.36 9.77
C PRO A 63 7.84 13.18 9.17
N PHE A 64 6.93 13.47 8.24
CA PHE A 64 6.14 12.44 7.55
C PHE A 64 6.98 11.61 6.58
N ILE A 65 7.88 12.25 5.84
CA ILE A 65 8.83 11.54 4.94
C ILE A 65 9.69 10.56 5.73
N ILE A 66 10.27 11.00 6.86
CA ILE A 66 11.10 10.16 7.73
C ILE A 66 10.27 9.03 8.34
N ALA A 67 9.09 9.35 8.89
CA ALA A 67 8.21 8.36 9.49
C ALA A 67 7.78 7.30 8.45
N SER A 68 7.35 7.72 7.26
CA SER A 68 6.96 6.81 6.18
C SER A 68 8.11 5.91 5.75
N THR A 69 9.32 6.46 5.64
CA THR A 69 10.54 5.69 5.32
C THR A 69 10.79 4.59 6.35
N VAL A 70 10.71 4.91 7.63
CA VAL A 70 10.87 3.94 8.73
C VAL A 70 9.79 2.86 8.67
N ILE A 71 8.52 3.24 8.47
CA ILE A 71 7.40 2.31 8.36
C ILE A 71 7.59 1.37 7.16
N HIS A 72 8.10 1.87 6.03
CA HIS A 72 8.38 1.05 4.84
C HIS A 72 9.44 -0.03 5.08
N TYR A 73 10.46 0.21 5.92
CA TYR A 73 11.40 -0.86 6.28
C TYR A 73 10.71 -2.00 7.03
N PHE A 74 9.78 -1.69 7.95
CA PHE A 74 8.96 -2.71 8.59
C PHE A 74 8.06 -3.42 7.58
N TYR A 75 7.49 -2.69 6.61
CA TYR A 75 6.67 -3.28 5.54
C TYR A 75 7.43 -4.38 4.80
N TYR A 76 8.64 -4.09 4.29
CA TYR A 76 9.44 -5.08 3.59
C TYR A 76 9.80 -6.27 4.50
N GLY A 77 10.14 -6.02 5.77
CA GLY A 77 10.46 -7.07 6.73
C GLY A 77 9.29 -8.05 6.97
N PHE A 78 8.10 -7.54 7.27
CA PHE A 78 6.91 -8.38 7.51
C PHE A 78 6.38 -9.04 6.23
N LEU A 79 6.47 -8.36 5.10
CA LEU A 79 6.07 -8.91 3.81
C LEU A 79 6.96 -10.09 3.41
N LEU A 80 8.28 -9.94 3.56
CA LEU A 80 9.24 -11.03 3.33
C LEU A 80 9.03 -12.19 4.31
N LEU A 81 8.75 -11.89 5.58
CA LEU A 81 8.43 -12.92 6.57
C LEU A 81 7.19 -13.73 6.18
N ALA A 82 6.15 -13.04 5.70
CA ALA A 82 4.93 -13.68 5.22
C ALA A 82 5.20 -14.54 3.97
N TYR A 83 5.97 -14.04 2.99
CA TYR A 83 6.32 -14.80 1.78
C TYR A 83 7.30 -15.95 2.02
N ARG A 84 8.05 -15.93 3.12
CA ARG A 84 8.92 -17.05 3.53
C ARG A 84 8.12 -18.22 4.09
N HIS A 85 6.98 -17.96 4.73
CA HIS A 85 6.16 -18.97 5.40
C HIS A 85 4.88 -19.35 4.67
N GLY A 86 4.45 -18.53 3.71
CA GLY A 86 3.24 -18.75 2.94
C GLY A 86 3.33 -18.23 1.51
N ASP A 87 2.41 -18.71 0.68
CA ASP A 87 2.35 -18.34 -0.73
C ASP A 87 1.88 -16.89 -0.91
N LEU A 88 2.37 -16.24 -1.98
CA LEU A 88 1.90 -14.90 -2.39
C LEU A 88 0.37 -14.84 -2.48
N SER A 89 -0.24 -15.89 -3.02
CA SER A 89 -1.68 -15.96 -3.22
C SER A 89 -2.48 -16.04 -1.91
N GLN A 90 -1.81 -16.35 -0.78
CA GLN A 90 -2.40 -16.34 0.56
C GLN A 90 -2.12 -15.04 1.31
N VAL A 91 -0.88 -14.58 1.25
CA VAL A 91 -0.46 -13.36 1.95
C VAL A 91 -1.15 -12.12 1.35
N TYR A 92 -1.27 -12.08 0.02
CA TYR A 92 -1.78 -10.93 -0.70
C TYR A 92 -3.25 -10.59 -0.34
N PRO A 93 -4.21 -11.53 -0.39
CA PRO A 93 -5.59 -11.22 -0.02
C PRO A 93 -5.76 -10.79 1.43
N ILE A 94 -4.99 -11.35 2.36
CA ILE A 94 -5.05 -10.96 3.79
C ILE A 94 -4.55 -9.52 3.96
N ALA A 95 -3.33 -9.24 3.48
CA ALA A 95 -2.71 -7.93 3.65
C ALA A 95 -3.50 -6.82 2.93
N ARG A 96 -3.98 -7.08 1.71
CA ARG A 96 -4.73 -6.11 0.89
C ARG A 96 -6.20 -6.02 1.25
N GLY A 97 -6.80 -7.08 1.80
CA GLY A 97 -8.20 -7.06 2.22
C GLY A 97 -8.41 -6.21 3.47
N VAL A 98 -7.46 -6.21 4.42
CA VAL A 98 -7.61 -5.44 5.67
C VAL A 98 -7.23 -3.95 5.50
N ALA A 99 -6.30 -3.64 4.60
CA ALA A 99 -5.72 -2.31 4.48
C ALA A 99 -6.75 -1.18 4.19
N PRO A 100 -7.71 -1.31 3.25
CA PRO A 100 -8.67 -0.24 2.95
C PRO A 100 -9.53 0.16 4.13
N VAL A 101 -9.98 -0.82 4.93
CA VAL A 101 -10.76 -0.57 6.16
C VAL A 101 -9.92 0.21 7.17
N LEU A 102 -8.68 -0.21 7.38
CA LEU A 102 -7.77 0.45 8.33
C LEU A 102 -7.39 1.86 7.88
N VAL A 103 -7.17 2.08 6.58
CA VAL A 103 -6.93 3.42 6.02
C VAL A 103 -8.15 4.31 6.23
N ALA A 104 -9.37 3.82 5.98
CA ALA A 104 -10.59 4.59 6.18
C ALA A 104 -10.80 4.99 7.65
N LEU A 105 -10.59 4.04 8.58
CA LEU A 105 -10.66 4.31 10.03
C LEU A 105 -9.56 5.28 10.48
N GLY A 106 -8.35 5.10 9.97
CA GLY A 106 -7.23 5.99 10.30
C GLY A 106 -7.40 7.39 9.71
N GLY A 107 -7.96 7.53 8.52
CA GLY A 107 -8.34 8.82 7.94
C GLY A 107 -9.38 9.55 8.79
N GLN A 108 -10.39 8.84 9.30
CA GLN A 108 -11.33 9.40 10.26
C GLN A 108 -10.64 9.90 11.53
N TRP A 109 -9.77 9.08 12.13
CA TRP A 109 -9.16 9.39 13.41
C TRP A 109 -8.07 10.46 13.34
N PHE A 110 -7.16 10.34 12.38
CA PHE A 110 -5.97 11.20 12.29
C PHE A 110 -6.15 12.38 11.34
N ALA A 111 -6.99 12.26 10.31
CA ALA A 111 -7.23 13.33 9.34
C ALA A 111 -8.60 14.01 9.49
N GLY A 112 -9.46 13.52 10.39
CA GLY A 112 -10.81 14.07 10.59
C GLY A 112 -11.76 13.84 9.40
N GLU A 113 -11.46 12.86 8.55
CA GLU A 113 -12.22 12.59 7.33
C GLU A 113 -13.45 11.73 7.61
N TYR A 114 -14.67 12.28 7.52
CA TYR A 114 -15.89 11.51 7.73
C TYR A 114 -16.45 10.98 6.40
N LEU A 115 -16.40 9.66 6.25
CA LEU A 115 -16.95 8.97 5.08
C LEU A 115 -18.46 8.72 5.24
N PRO A 116 -19.28 8.96 4.19
CA PRO A 116 -20.70 8.63 4.21
C PRO A 116 -20.90 7.11 4.17
N LEU A 117 -22.09 6.65 4.56
CA LEU A 117 -22.42 5.22 4.63
C LEU A 117 -22.15 4.49 3.30
N GLN A 118 -22.43 5.12 2.16
CA GLN A 118 -22.21 4.53 0.84
C GLN A 118 -20.72 4.21 0.59
N ALA A 119 -19.81 5.08 1.04
CA ALA A 119 -18.37 4.86 0.92
C ALA A 119 -17.92 3.69 1.81
N TRP A 120 -18.44 3.61 3.04
CA TRP A 120 -18.21 2.47 3.94
C TRP A 120 -18.65 1.15 3.34
N LEU A 121 -19.85 1.10 2.76
CA LEU A 121 -20.36 -0.11 2.10
C LEU A 121 -19.44 -0.54 0.94
N GLY A 122 -18.96 0.41 0.13
CA GLY A 122 -18.00 0.13 -0.95
C GLY A 122 -16.67 -0.43 -0.42
N ILE A 123 -16.10 0.20 0.61
CA ILE A 123 -14.86 -0.25 1.25
C ILE A 123 -15.00 -1.66 1.80
N LEU A 124 -16.08 -1.93 2.56
CA LEU A 124 -16.33 -3.24 3.15
C LEU A 124 -16.56 -4.31 2.09
N LEU A 125 -17.31 -3.98 1.02
CA LEU A 125 -17.55 -4.90 -0.09
C LEU A 125 -16.26 -5.29 -0.80
N VAL A 126 -15.42 -4.32 -1.15
CA VAL A 126 -14.13 -4.59 -1.82
C VAL A 126 -13.19 -5.37 -0.90
N SER A 127 -13.12 -4.98 0.38
CA SER A 127 -12.28 -5.64 1.38
C SER A 127 -12.70 -7.10 1.60
N ALA A 128 -14.01 -7.35 1.70
CA ALA A 128 -14.57 -8.69 1.79
C ALA A 128 -14.28 -9.50 0.51
N ALA A 129 -14.53 -8.92 -0.67
CA ALA A 129 -14.28 -9.59 -1.95
C ALA A 129 -12.82 -10.02 -2.11
N ILE A 130 -11.87 -9.15 -1.73
CA ILE A 130 -10.45 -9.50 -1.71
C ILE A 130 -10.20 -10.63 -0.72
N GLY A 131 -10.70 -10.53 0.52
CA GLY A 131 -10.55 -11.58 1.52
C GLY A 131 -11.12 -12.94 1.07
N PHE A 132 -12.22 -12.95 0.33
CA PHE A 132 -12.84 -14.16 -0.21
C PHE A 132 -11.95 -14.91 -1.21
N LEU A 133 -11.00 -14.24 -1.88
CA LEU A 133 -10.03 -14.87 -2.78
C LEU A 133 -9.16 -15.93 -2.09
N MET A 134 -9.07 -15.91 -0.75
CA MET A 134 -8.42 -16.96 0.03
C MET A 134 -9.13 -18.30 -0.09
N PHE A 135 -10.46 -18.30 -0.07
CA PHE A 135 -11.27 -19.53 -0.12
C PHE A 135 -11.40 -20.09 -1.53
N ALA A 136 -11.24 -19.25 -2.55
CA ALA A 136 -11.22 -19.69 -3.95
C ALA A 136 -9.99 -20.54 -4.29
N GLN A 137 -8.97 -20.56 -3.43
CA GLN A 137 -7.72 -21.28 -3.69
C GLN A 137 -7.71 -22.66 -3.04
N ARG A 138 -7.53 -23.71 -3.84
CA ARG A 138 -7.33 -25.10 -3.38
C ARG A 138 -5.89 -25.31 -2.87
N ARG A 139 -5.46 -24.53 -1.89
CA ARG A 139 -4.13 -24.68 -1.26
C ARG A 139 -4.24 -25.04 0.21
N GLN A 140 -3.14 -25.56 0.76
CA GLN A 140 -3.06 -25.86 2.19
C GLN A 140 -3.36 -24.60 3.02
N PRO A 141 -4.04 -24.73 4.16
CA PRO A 141 -4.35 -23.58 5.01
C PRO A 141 -3.07 -22.85 5.42
N ALA A 142 -3.11 -21.52 5.36
CA ALA A 142 -1.98 -20.69 5.78
C ALA A 142 -1.66 -20.94 7.27
N ASN A 143 -0.38 -21.13 7.60
CA ASN A 143 0.01 -21.29 8.99
C ASN A 143 -0.16 -19.98 9.79
N ARG A 144 -0.18 -20.08 11.12
CA ARG A 144 -0.40 -18.94 12.01
C ARG A 144 0.59 -17.80 11.78
N ILE A 145 1.87 -18.13 11.54
CA ILE A 145 2.93 -17.14 11.30
C ILE A 145 2.63 -16.33 10.03
N THR A 146 2.23 -17.00 8.95
CA THR A 146 1.85 -16.36 7.67
C THR A 146 0.68 -15.40 7.86
N VAL A 147 -0.37 -15.85 8.55
CA VAL A 147 -1.56 -15.02 8.79
C VAL A 147 -1.20 -13.79 9.63
N LEU A 148 -0.45 -13.96 10.72
CA LEU A 148 -0.04 -12.83 11.58
C LEU A 148 0.89 -11.86 10.83
N ALA A 149 1.85 -12.37 10.06
CA ALA A 149 2.75 -11.53 9.27
C ALA A 149 2.00 -10.78 8.15
N ALA A 150 1.01 -11.42 7.52
CA ALA A 150 0.18 -10.77 6.50
C ALA A 150 -0.76 -9.70 7.08
N LEU A 151 -1.35 -9.95 8.27
CA LEU A 151 -2.14 -8.95 8.98
C LEU A 151 -1.28 -7.77 9.43
N ALA A 152 -0.11 -8.03 10.00
CA ALA A 152 0.86 -6.99 10.35
C ALA A 152 1.26 -6.16 9.13
N THR A 153 1.49 -6.82 7.99
CA THR A 153 1.75 -6.14 6.71
C THR A 153 0.58 -5.23 6.34
N GLY A 154 -0.67 -5.68 6.48
CA GLY A 154 -1.86 -4.85 6.23
C GLY A 154 -1.96 -3.62 7.14
N VAL A 155 -1.63 -3.76 8.43
CA VAL A 155 -1.57 -2.64 9.37
C VAL A 155 -0.49 -1.64 8.99
N ILE A 156 0.69 -2.14 8.61
CA ILE A 156 1.80 -1.29 8.15
C ILE A 156 1.43 -0.56 6.86
N ILE A 157 0.73 -1.24 5.92
CA ILE A 157 0.21 -0.61 4.70
C ILE A 157 -0.69 0.57 5.04
N ALA A 158 -1.62 0.38 5.97
CA ALA A 158 -2.50 1.46 6.38
C ALA A 158 -1.73 2.59 7.05
N SER A 159 -0.75 2.25 7.90
CA SER A 159 0.06 3.21 8.64
C SER A 159 0.86 4.14 7.73
N TYR A 160 1.63 3.61 6.77
CA TYR A 160 2.37 4.48 5.85
C TYR A 160 1.41 5.27 4.96
N SER A 161 0.28 4.70 4.52
CA SER A 161 -0.68 5.40 3.67
C SER A 161 -1.30 6.62 4.37
N ILE A 162 -1.59 6.50 5.67
CA ILE A 162 -2.10 7.61 6.49
C ILE A 162 -1.02 8.67 6.68
N VAL A 163 0.21 8.26 7.01
CA VAL A 163 1.35 9.17 7.19
C VAL A 163 1.65 9.93 5.90
N ASP A 164 1.67 9.25 4.76
CA ASP A 164 1.86 9.84 3.44
C ASP A 164 0.74 10.84 3.11
N GLY A 165 -0.51 10.47 3.35
CA GLY A 165 -1.67 11.35 3.12
C GLY A 165 -1.63 12.61 3.99
N LEU A 166 -1.21 12.49 5.25
CA LEU A 166 -1.02 13.64 6.14
C LEU A 166 0.15 14.52 5.70
N GLY A 167 1.28 13.92 5.28
CA GLY A 167 2.44 14.64 4.77
C GLY A 167 2.14 15.45 3.51
N VAL A 168 1.36 14.89 2.57
CA VAL A 168 0.91 15.60 1.37
C VAL A 168 0.01 16.80 1.73
N ARG A 169 -0.85 16.68 2.75
CA ARG A 169 -1.67 17.81 3.21
C ARG A 169 -0.84 18.87 3.91
N ALA A 170 0.16 18.45 4.69
CA ALA A 170 1.05 19.37 5.42
C ALA A 170 1.95 20.16 4.48
N SER A 171 2.30 19.61 3.30
CA SER A 171 3.22 20.28 2.37
C SER A 171 2.65 21.55 1.72
N GLN A 172 1.32 21.73 1.74
CA GLN A 172 0.60 22.84 1.09
C GLN A 172 0.96 23.08 -0.38
N ASN A 173 1.62 22.11 -1.03
CA ASN A 173 2.04 22.21 -2.42
C ASN A 173 0.87 21.78 -3.32
N PRO A 174 0.40 22.64 -4.23
CA PRO A 174 -0.68 22.28 -5.17
C PRO A 174 -0.26 21.28 -6.25
N PHE A 175 1.02 20.91 -6.33
CA PHE A 175 1.60 19.97 -7.27
C PHE A 175 2.26 18.77 -6.58
#